data_AF-A0A7J4KD94-F1
#
_entry.id   AF-A0A7J4KD94-F1
#
_cell.length_a   1.000
_cell.length_b   1.000
_cell.length_c   1.000
_cell.angle_alpha   90.00
_cell.angle_beta   90.00
_cell.angle_gamma   90.00
#
_symmetry.space_group_name_H-M   'P 1'
#
loop_
_entity.id
_entity.type
_entity.pdbx_description
1 polymer ?
#
loop_
_entity_poly.entity_id
_entity_poly.type
_entity_poly.pdbx_seq_one_letter_code
_entity_poly.pdbx_strand_id
1 'polypeptide(L)'
;MDSRLRNPLTVYRNPGTYSVRLTVSGPDGSGERTREDYITVTIPVRPPVARFSQDTRFGFAPLTVRFTDRSIGNPTSYLWTFGDGATSTAANPVHTYLDPGFYRVSLQVSNDGGTSTAGGMVVVLRPWFRPF
;
A
#
# COMPACT_ATOMS: atom_id res chain seq x y z
N MET A 1 1.67 -31.43 17.33
CA MET A 1 0.75 -31.94 18.36
C MET A 1 0.01 -33.11 17.74
N ASP A 2 0.16 -34.30 18.30
CA ASP A 2 -0.42 -35.54 17.76
C ASP A 2 -1.86 -35.69 18.28
N SER A 3 -2.83 -35.95 17.40
CA SER A 3 -4.27 -35.97 17.74
C SER A 3 -4.92 -37.26 17.25
N ARG A 4 -5.62 -37.95 18.17
CA ARG A 4 -6.28 -39.25 17.97
C ARG A 4 -7.77 -39.15 17.58
N LEU A 5 -8.26 -37.95 17.23
CA LEU A 5 -9.64 -37.69 16.82
C LEU A 5 -9.82 -37.88 15.31
N ARG A 6 -10.90 -38.55 14.88
CA ARG A 6 -11.40 -38.43 13.48
C ARG A 6 -11.77 -36.96 13.28
N ASN A 7 -10.96 -36.22 12.53
CA ASN A 7 -11.03 -34.77 12.26
C ASN A 7 -10.40 -33.87 13.36
N PRO A 8 -9.05 -33.89 13.53
CA PRO A 8 -8.38 -32.94 14.40
C PRO A 8 -8.51 -31.51 13.87
N LEU A 9 -8.82 -30.54 14.74
CA LEU A 9 -8.66 -29.12 14.45
C LEU A 9 -7.28 -28.66 14.94
N THR A 10 -6.40 -28.25 14.03
CA THR A 10 -5.09 -27.68 14.35
C THR A 10 -5.07 -26.20 14.00
N VAL A 11 -4.76 -25.35 14.98
CA VAL A 11 -4.60 -23.90 14.78
C VAL A 11 -3.10 -23.58 14.69
N TYR A 12 -2.65 -23.14 13.52
CA TYR A 12 -1.27 -22.69 13.30
C TYR A 12 -1.16 -21.20 13.62
N ARG A 13 -0.36 -20.85 14.63
CA ARG A 13 -0.24 -19.47 15.15
C ARG A 13 0.95 -18.70 14.58
N ASN A 14 1.93 -19.40 14.02
CA ASN A 14 3.15 -18.81 13.49
C ASN A 14 3.17 -18.96 11.96
N PRO A 15 3.66 -17.94 11.23
CA PRO A 15 3.92 -18.07 9.81
C PRO A 15 5.01 -19.11 9.57
N GLY A 16 4.86 -19.89 8.51
CA GLY A 16 5.76 -20.98 8.19
C GLY A 16 5.09 -22.05 7.33
N THR A 17 5.91 -22.95 6.81
CA THR A 17 5.47 -24.12 6.07
C THR A 17 5.42 -25.31 7.01
N TYR A 18 4.30 -26.02 7.03
CA TYR A 18 4.08 -27.15 7.94
C TYR A 18 3.78 -28.41 7.14
N SER A 19 4.54 -29.46 7.41
CA SER A 19 4.29 -30.82 6.93
C SER A 19 3.26 -31.53 7.82
N VAL A 20 2.37 -32.30 7.20
CA VAL A 20 1.31 -33.04 7.90
C VAL A 20 1.61 -34.53 7.81
N ARG A 21 1.78 -35.18 8.97
CA ARG A 21 1.91 -36.64 9.09
C ARG A 21 0.64 -37.22 9.67
N LEU A 22 0.08 -38.19 8.97
CA LEU A 22 -1.05 -39.00 9.42
C LEU A 22 -0.54 -40.41 9.73
N THR A 23 -0.71 -40.85 10.98
CA THR A 23 -0.43 -42.22 11.41
C THR A 23 -1.75 -42.93 11.73
N VAL A 24 -1.96 -44.09 11.11
CA VAL A 24 -3.12 -44.96 11.34
C VAL A 24 -2.60 -46.27 11.92
N SER A 25 -3.14 -46.70 13.06
CA SER A 25 -2.75 -47.96 13.71
C SER A 25 -3.99 -48.81 14.00
N GLY A 26 -3.89 -50.11 13.74
CA GLY A 26 -4.93 -51.11 13.98
C GLY A 26 -4.35 -52.43 14.49
N PRO A 27 -5.20 -53.43 14.80
CA PRO A 27 -4.78 -54.72 15.37
C PRO A 27 -3.76 -55.47 14.50
N ASP A 28 -3.85 -55.27 13.18
CA ASP A 28 -3.05 -55.98 12.17
C ASP A 28 -1.84 -55.15 11.68
N GLY A 29 -1.56 -54.00 12.30
CA GLY A 29 -0.40 -53.17 12.00
C GLY A 29 -0.68 -51.66 11.92
N SER A 30 0.35 -50.89 11.58
CA SER A 30 0.29 -49.44 11.41
C SER A 30 0.75 -48.99 10.04
N GLY A 31 0.09 -47.97 9.49
CA GLY A 31 0.50 -47.27 8.28
C GLY A 31 0.67 -45.78 8.54
N GLU A 32 1.63 -45.16 7.88
CA GLU A 32 1.87 -43.72 7.98
C GLU A 32 1.88 -43.07 6.61
N ARG A 33 1.42 -41.83 6.55
CA ARG A 33 1.50 -41.00 5.34
C ARG A 33 1.88 -39.58 5.72
N THR A 34 3.01 -39.13 5.22
CA THR A 34 3.47 -37.74 5.37
C THR A 34 3.21 -36.98 4.07
N ARG A 35 2.65 -35.77 4.19
CA ARG A 35 2.62 -34.77 3.14
C ARG A 35 3.53 -33.63 3.55
N GLU A 36 4.66 -33.53 2.88
CA GLU A 36 5.60 -32.43 3.05
C GLU A 36 4.98 -31.13 2.52
N ASP A 37 5.32 -30.02 3.16
CA ASP A 37 4.98 -28.65 2.73
C ASP A 37 3.49 -28.38 2.46
N TYR A 38 2.61 -29.13 3.13
CA TYR A 38 1.19 -29.16 2.78
C TYR A 38 0.43 -27.90 3.23
N ILE A 39 0.91 -27.18 4.25
CA ILE A 39 0.25 -25.99 4.80
C ILE A 39 1.22 -24.83 4.79
N THR A 40 0.86 -23.75 4.10
CA THR A 40 1.60 -22.48 4.13
C THR A 40 0.82 -21.45 4.91
N VAL A 41 1.40 -20.95 6.01
CA VAL A 41 0.85 -19.84 6.80
C VAL A 41 1.70 -18.61 6.52
N THR A 42 1.12 -17.59 5.88
CA THR A 42 1.80 -16.32 5.61
C THR A 42 1.34 -15.22 6.55
N ILE A 43 2.20 -14.22 6.77
CA ILE A 43 1.82 -12.99 7.47
C ILE A 43 1.03 -12.13 6.49
N PRO A 44 -0.17 -11.64 6.84
CA PRO A 44 -0.91 -10.73 5.97
C PRO A 44 -0.14 -9.42 5.83
N VAL A 45 0.22 -9.06 4.59
CA VAL A 45 0.75 -7.73 4.29
C VAL A 45 -0.40 -6.73 4.40
N ARG A 46 -0.20 -5.68 5.20
CA ARG A 46 -1.21 -4.62 5.35
C ARG A 46 -1.04 -3.59 4.21
N PRO A 47 -2.14 -3.04 3.68
CA PRO A 47 -2.06 -1.93 2.73
C PRO A 47 -1.33 -0.74 3.37
N PRO A 48 -0.68 0.11 2.57
CA PRO A 48 -0.07 1.32 3.09
C PRO A 48 -1.14 2.30 3.57
N VAL A 49 -0.74 3.35 4.29
CA VAL A 49 -1.60 4.50 4.55
C VAL A 49 -0.98 5.71 3.87
N ALA A 50 -1.66 6.18 2.82
CA ALA A 50 -1.23 7.31 2.02
C ALA A 50 -1.23 8.60 2.85
N ARG A 51 -0.13 9.35 2.83
CA ARG A 51 -0.03 10.69 3.41
C ARG A 51 1.02 11.49 2.66
N PHE A 52 0.81 12.78 2.52
CA PHE A 52 1.83 13.66 1.97
C PHE A 52 1.80 15.06 2.59
N SER A 53 2.87 15.80 2.35
CA SER A 53 2.97 17.24 2.61
C SER A 53 3.43 17.98 1.36
N GLN A 54 3.13 19.27 1.30
CA GLN A 54 3.56 20.18 0.23
C GLN A 54 4.15 21.44 0.87
N ASP A 55 5.15 22.03 0.23
CA ASP A 55 5.87 23.22 0.74
C ASP A 55 5.01 24.49 0.72
N THR A 56 4.17 24.65 -0.31
CA THR A 56 3.15 25.69 -0.36
C THR A 56 1.78 25.15 -0.78
N ARG A 57 0.72 25.80 -0.31
CA ARG A 57 -0.67 25.48 -0.70
C ARG A 57 -1.29 26.51 -1.63
N PHE A 58 -0.68 27.68 -1.75
CA PHE A 58 -1.18 28.72 -2.62
C PHE A 58 -0.06 29.66 -3.07
N GLY A 59 -0.31 30.38 -4.16
CA GLY A 59 0.64 31.33 -4.72
C GLY A 59 0.14 31.86 -6.06
N PHE A 60 0.97 32.64 -6.75
CA PHE A 60 0.63 33.17 -8.07
C PHE A 60 1.18 32.27 -9.18
N ALA A 61 0.47 32.21 -10.30
CA ALA A 61 0.98 31.54 -11.50
C ALA A 61 2.20 32.27 -12.09
N PRO A 62 3.24 31.54 -12.55
CA PRO A 62 3.44 30.10 -12.38
C PRO A 62 3.87 29.75 -10.95
N LEU A 63 3.28 28.69 -10.38
CA LEU A 63 3.55 28.23 -9.02
C LEU A 63 4.23 26.86 -9.02
N THR A 64 5.47 26.79 -8.57
CA THR A 64 6.17 25.51 -8.33
C THR A 64 5.92 25.02 -6.90
N VAL A 65 5.50 23.76 -6.77
CA VAL A 65 5.21 23.09 -5.50
C VAL A 65 6.03 21.81 -5.39
N ARG A 66 6.70 21.63 -4.26
CA ARG A 66 7.40 20.38 -3.92
C ARG A 66 6.51 19.51 -3.04
N PHE A 67 6.25 18.31 -3.50
CA PHE A 67 5.50 17.31 -2.74
C PHE A 67 6.47 16.36 -2.04
N THR A 68 6.13 15.98 -0.81
CA THR A 68 6.90 15.03 0.00
C THR A 68 5.98 13.92 0.47
N ASP A 69 6.32 12.68 0.14
CA ASP A 69 5.62 11.52 0.65
C ASP A 69 5.86 11.37 2.16
N ARG A 70 4.78 11.06 2.88
CA ARG A 70 4.75 10.79 4.32
C ARG A 70 3.99 9.50 4.63
N SER A 71 3.83 8.64 3.62
CA SER A 71 3.06 7.42 3.71
C SER A 71 3.72 6.42 4.67
N ILE A 72 2.90 5.59 5.30
CA ILE A 72 3.35 4.51 6.19
C ILE A 72 2.98 3.15 5.60
N GLY A 73 3.65 2.08 6.04
CA GLY A 73 3.36 0.72 5.56
C GLY A 73 4.15 0.31 4.32
N ASN A 74 5.37 0.82 4.13
CA ASN A 74 6.31 0.41 3.06
C ASN A 74 5.71 0.41 1.65
N PRO A 75 5.24 1.57 1.16
CA PRO A 75 4.77 1.67 -0.22
C PRO A 75 5.89 1.34 -1.21
N THR A 76 5.57 0.51 -2.22
CA THR A 76 6.49 0.11 -3.29
C THR A 76 6.23 0.86 -4.59
N SER A 77 5.08 1.54 -4.72
CA SER A 77 4.75 2.37 -5.88
C SER A 77 3.93 3.61 -5.50
N TYR A 78 4.03 4.62 -6.36
CA TYR A 78 3.43 5.94 -6.19
C TYR A 78 2.77 6.38 -7.49
N LEU A 79 1.61 7.00 -7.38
CA LEU A 79 0.93 7.69 -8.48
C LEU A 79 0.38 9.01 -7.95
N TRP A 80 0.94 10.10 -8.46
CA TRP A 80 0.48 11.45 -8.23
C TRP A 80 -0.40 11.91 -9.37
N THR A 81 -1.52 12.55 -9.05
CA THR A 81 -2.30 13.36 -9.99
C THR A 81 -2.38 14.78 -9.45
N PHE A 82 -1.97 15.76 -10.25
CA PHE A 82 -1.83 17.15 -9.79
C PHE A 82 -3.10 17.98 -9.97
N GLY A 83 -4.10 17.46 -10.69
CA GLY A 83 -5.40 18.10 -10.92
C GLY A 83 -5.46 18.98 -12.19
N ASP A 84 -4.34 19.13 -12.89
CA ASP A 84 -4.20 19.85 -14.18
C ASP A 84 -4.02 18.90 -15.38
N GLY A 85 -4.13 17.60 -15.15
CA GLY A 85 -3.90 16.54 -16.13
C GLY A 85 -2.49 15.93 -16.07
N ALA A 86 -1.54 16.56 -15.37
CA ALA A 86 -0.22 15.99 -15.17
C ALA A 86 -0.20 14.92 -14.07
N THR A 87 0.73 13.98 -14.19
CA THR A 87 0.94 12.89 -13.23
C THR A 87 2.43 12.65 -12.96
N SER A 88 2.74 11.95 -11.87
CA SER A 88 4.10 11.53 -11.57
C SER A 88 4.13 10.20 -10.82
N THR A 89 5.19 9.42 -11.01
CA THR A 89 5.45 8.17 -10.27
C THR A 89 6.63 8.29 -9.30
N ALA A 90 7.23 9.48 -9.17
CA ALA A 90 8.27 9.73 -8.20
C ALA A 90 7.69 9.78 -6.78
N ALA A 91 8.45 9.34 -5.77
CA ALA A 91 8.03 9.42 -4.38
C ALA A 91 7.88 10.88 -3.90
N ASN A 92 8.78 11.78 -4.32
CA ASN A 92 8.79 13.19 -3.93
C ASN A 92 8.90 14.08 -5.17
N PRO A 93 7.81 14.27 -5.94
CA PRO A 93 7.84 15.04 -7.17
C PRO A 93 7.86 16.56 -6.91
N VAL A 94 8.32 17.30 -7.92
CA VAL A 94 8.16 18.75 -8.02
C VAL A 94 7.29 19.03 -9.22
N HIS A 95 6.25 19.85 -9.05
CA HIS A 95 5.31 20.17 -10.11
C HIS A 95 5.11 21.68 -10.21
N THR A 96 4.95 22.20 -11.43
CA THR A 96 4.72 23.61 -11.69
C THR A 96 3.36 23.82 -12.33
N TYR A 97 2.49 24.54 -11.63
CA TYR A 97 1.20 24.97 -12.13
C TYR A 97 1.36 26.27 -12.93
N LEU A 98 1.11 26.20 -14.24
CA LEU A 98 1.30 27.33 -15.14
C LEU A 98 0.12 28.32 -15.12
N ASP A 99 -1.08 27.83 -14.86
CA ASP A 99 -2.31 28.61 -14.91
C ASP A 99 -2.91 28.83 -13.51
N PRO A 100 -3.61 29.95 -13.30
CA PRO A 100 -4.44 30.15 -12.12
C PRO A 100 -5.61 29.16 -12.06
N GLY A 101 -5.88 28.59 -10.88
CA GLY A 101 -6.92 27.61 -10.70
C GLY A 101 -6.93 26.96 -9.31
N PHE A 102 -7.93 26.10 -9.08
CA PHE A 102 -8.01 25.24 -7.91
C PHE A 102 -7.69 23.81 -8.33
N TYR A 103 -6.55 23.31 -7.87
CA TYR A 103 -6.03 22.00 -8.28
C TYR A 103 -6.20 20.99 -7.14
N ARG A 104 -6.90 19.89 -7.44
CA ARG A 104 -7.02 18.75 -6.52
C ARG A 104 -5.85 17.81 -6.75
N VAL A 105 -5.00 17.70 -5.74
CA VAL A 105 -3.86 16.79 -5.76
C VAL A 105 -4.25 15.48 -5.10
N SER A 106 -3.86 14.36 -5.70
CA SER A 106 -4.04 13.03 -5.11
C SER A 106 -2.75 12.24 -5.20
N LEU A 107 -2.38 11.61 -4.08
CA LEU A 107 -1.33 10.60 -4.01
C LEU A 107 -1.97 9.25 -3.77
N GLN A 108 -1.77 8.33 -4.70
CA GLN A 108 -2.07 6.91 -4.52
C GLN A 108 -0.76 6.15 -4.31
N VAL A 109 -0.69 5.35 -3.26
CA VAL A 109 0.44 4.46 -2.96
C VAL A 109 -0.03 3.02 -2.91
N SER A 110 0.84 2.07 -3.25
CA SER A 110 0.53 0.65 -3.10
C SER A 110 1.72 -0.19 -2.67
N ASN A 111 1.41 -1.35 -2.09
CA ASN A 111 2.31 -2.44 -1.76
C ASN A 111 1.58 -3.79 -2.00
N ASP A 112 2.23 -4.92 -1.68
CA ASP A 112 1.64 -6.26 -1.84
C ASP A 112 0.37 -6.49 -1.00
N GLY A 113 0.15 -5.65 0.02
CA GLY A 113 -1.04 -5.65 0.87
C GLY A 113 -2.20 -4.81 0.34
N GLY A 114 -2.01 -4.04 -0.74
CA GLY A 114 -3.06 -3.27 -1.41
C GLY A 114 -2.68 -1.80 -1.64
N THR A 115 -3.71 -0.96 -1.80
CA THR A 115 -3.58 0.44 -2.18
C THR A 115 -4.18 1.39 -1.14
N SER A 116 -3.71 2.63 -1.12
CA SER A 116 -4.26 3.71 -0.31
C SER A 116 -4.11 5.04 -1.03
N THR A 117 -5.01 5.98 -0.78
CA THR A 117 -5.06 7.27 -1.48
C THR A 117 -5.25 8.41 -0.49
N ALA A 118 -4.50 9.50 -0.69
CA ALA A 118 -4.61 10.74 0.06
C ALA A 118 -4.86 11.91 -0.89
N GLY A 119 -5.72 12.85 -0.49
CA GLY A 119 -6.05 14.04 -1.27
C GLY A 119 -5.60 15.34 -0.60
N GLY A 120 -5.32 16.35 -1.41
CA GLY A 120 -5.01 17.72 -0.99
C GLY A 120 -5.41 18.75 -2.05
N MET A 121 -5.13 20.03 -1.78
CA MET A 121 -5.45 21.13 -2.69
C MET A 121 -4.28 22.09 -2.84
N VAL A 122 -4.15 22.66 -4.03
CA VAL A 122 -3.28 23.80 -4.34
C VAL A 122 -4.11 24.89 -5.01
N VAL A 123 -3.97 26.13 -4.55
CA VAL A 123 -4.70 27.30 -5.06
C VAL A 123 -3.74 28.24 -5.78
N VAL A 124 -3.87 28.34 -7.09
CA VAL A 124 -3.03 29.21 -7.91
C VAL A 124 -3.83 30.45 -8.29
N LEU A 125 -3.33 31.61 -7.89
CA LEU A 125 -3.95 32.91 -8.08
C LEU A 125 -3.43 33.58 -9.35
N ARG A 126 -4.28 34.42 -9.94
CA ARG A 126 -3.87 35.31 -11.03
C ARG A 126 -2.87 36.35 -10.49
N PRO A 127 -1.72 36.56 -11.15
CA PRO A 127 -0.87 37.71 -10.85
C PRO A 127 -1.68 39.00 -10.96
N TRP A 128 -1.45 39.93 -10.04
CA TRP A 128 -2.08 41.25 -10.13
C TRP A 128 -1.55 41.99 -11.35
N PHE A 129 -2.43 42.30 -12.31
CA PHE A 129 -2.16 43.29 -13.35
C PHE A 129 -2.64 44.65 -12.85
N ARG A 130 -1.74 45.64 -12.78
CA ARG A 130 -2.12 47.06 -12.72
C ARG A 130 -2.19 47.58 -14.15
N PRO A 131 -3.37 47.94 -14.68
CA PRO A 131 -3.42 48.73 -15.91
C PRO A 131 -2.90 50.14 -15.61
N PHE A 132 -2.07 50.66 -16.52
CA PHE A 132 -1.67 52.06 -16.57
C PHE A 132 -2.79 52.92 -17.15
#